data_AF-A0A7V9KGB1-F1
#
_entry.id   AF-A0A7V9KGB1-F1
#
_cell.length_a   1.000
_cell.length_b   1.000
_cell.length_c   1.000
_cell.angle_alpha   90.00
_cell.angle_beta   90.00
_cell.angle_gamma   90.00
#
_symmetry.space_group_name_H-M   'P 1'
#
loop_
_entity.id
_entity.type
_entity.pdbx_description
1 polymer ?
#
loop_
_entity_poly.entity_id
_entity_poly.type
_entity_poly.pdbx_seq_one_letter_code
_entity_poly.pdbx_strand_id
1 'polypeptide(L)'
;MAEWNVDRNWALHQSNGAVVSLSLVQAGTNISSGTASHSNVSSQSVTGSVNGDFLFLSIDWNNSTFGEYHGRFSPDGRLSGITFDVQNPGSQATWAADKRFTKNA
;
A
#
# COMPACT_ATOMS: atom_id res chain seq x y z
N MET A 1 -0.74 4.63 21.17
CA MET A 1 0.48 4.46 20.35
C MET A 1 0.27 5.31 19.11
N ALA A 2 1.24 6.17 18.76
CA ALA A 2 1.10 7.02 17.57
C ALA A 2 1.33 6.17 16.31
N GLU A 3 0.34 6.13 15.43
CA GLU A 3 0.38 5.36 14.18
C GLU A 3 0.69 6.26 13.00
N TRP A 4 1.34 5.74 11.97
CA TRP A 4 1.54 6.49 10.73
C TRP A 4 0.20 6.76 10.05
N ASN A 5 0.02 7.99 9.57
CA ASN A 5 -1.12 8.41 8.78
C ASN A 5 -0.85 8.09 7.30
N VAL A 6 -1.62 7.18 6.70
CA VAL A 6 -1.53 6.84 5.27
C VAL A 6 -2.71 7.37 4.45
N ASP A 7 -3.49 8.29 5.00
CA ASP A 7 -4.65 8.86 4.34
C ASP A 7 -4.28 9.57 3.02
N ARG A 8 -5.34 9.73 2.21
CA ARG A 8 -5.35 10.44 0.94
C ARG A 8 -4.53 9.74 -0.14
N ASN A 9 -4.21 10.51 -1.17
CA ASN A 9 -3.53 10.04 -2.36
C ASN A 9 -2.02 9.97 -2.16
N TRP A 10 -1.43 8.90 -2.68
CA TRP A 10 0.00 8.69 -2.83
C TRP A 10 0.23 7.56 -3.82
N ALA A 11 1.46 7.41 -4.29
CA ALA A 11 1.84 6.35 -5.20
C ALA A 11 2.94 5.50 -4.59
N LEU A 12 2.95 4.22 -4.92
CA LEU A 12 4.11 3.36 -4.73
C LEU A 12 4.74 3.01 -6.08
N HIS A 13 6.05 3.09 -6.13
CA HIS A 13 6.87 2.77 -7.29
C HIS A 13 7.49 1.40 -7.07
N GLN A 14 7.14 0.43 -7.90
CA GLN A 14 7.67 -0.92 -7.87
C GLN A 14 8.97 -1.02 -8.68
N SER A 15 9.87 -1.91 -8.26
CA SER A 15 11.17 -2.15 -8.91
C SER A 15 11.07 -2.71 -10.33
N ASN A 16 9.93 -3.27 -10.70
CA ASN A 16 9.62 -3.74 -12.05
C ASN A 16 9.10 -2.61 -12.98
N GLY A 17 9.05 -1.36 -12.50
CA GLY A 17 8.60 -0.19 -13.25
C GLY A 17 7.11 0.14 -13.12
N ALA A 18 6.32 -0.68 -12.42
CA ALA A 18 4.92 -0.40 -12.17
C ALA A 18 4.74 0.72 -11.13
N VAL A 19 3.72 1.56 -11.31
CA VAL A 19 3.36 2.64 -10.38
C VAL A 19 1.92 2.49 -9.94
N VAL A 20 1.71 2.09 -8.69
CA VAL A 20 0.37 1.93 -8.13
C VAL A 20 -0.03 3.22 -7.43
N SER A 21 -1.08 3.86 -7.93
CA SER A 21 -1.71 5.01 -7.28
C SER A 21 -2.73 4.53 -6.26
N LEU A 22 -2.63 5.01 -5.03
CA LEU A 22 -3.48 4.67 -3.90
C LEU A 22 -4.23 5.91 -3.43
N SER A 23 -5.49 5.73 -3.03
CA SER A 23 -6.29 6.71 -2.30
C SER A 23 -6.91 5.99 -1.12
N LEU A 24 -6.37 6.19 0.08
CA LEU A 24 -6.80 5.46 1.28
C LEU A 24 -7.52 6.39 2.26
N VAL A 25 -8.46 5.80 2.99
CA VAL A 25 -9.11 6.39 4.16
C VAL A 25 -8.80 5.48 5.34
N GLN A 26 -8.09 6.01 6.32
CA GLN A 26 -7.67 5.30 7.52
C GLN A 26 -8.60 5.64 8.68
N ALA A 27 -9.01 4.63 9.45
CA ALA A 27 -9.77 4.76 10.68
C ALA A 27 -9.03 4.03 11.81
N GLY A 28 -8.22 4.79 12.54
CA GLY A 28 -7.30 4.23 13.55
C GLY A 28 -6.24 3.36 12.88
N THR A 29 -6.17 2.08 13.28
CA THR A 29 -5.20 1.12 12.75
C THR A 29 -5.64 0.55 11.39
N ASN A 30 -6.91 0.70 10.99
CA ASN A 30 -7.48 -0.02 9.85
C ASN A 30 -7.70 0.92 8.65
N ILE A 31 -7.58 0.37 7.44
CA ILE A 31 -8.02 1.05 6.23
C ILE A 31 -9.53 0.81 6.10
N SER A 32 -10.33 1.86 6.27
CA SER A 32 -11.79 1.80 6.21
C SER A 32 -12.32 1.80 4.79
N SER A 33 -11.61 2.46 3.87
CA SER A 33 -11.91 2.49 2.45
C SER A 33 -10.63 2.80 1.67
N GLY A 34 -10.55 2.32 0.44
CA GLY A 34 -9.48 2.71 -0.44
C GLY A 34 -9.73 2.34 -1.90
N THR A 35 -9.04 3.03 -2.78
CA THR A 35 -8.95 2.67 -4.19
C THR A 35 -7.49 2.59 -4.60
N ALA A 36 -7.20 1.66 -5.51
CA ALA A 36 -5.91 1.50 -6.14
C ALA A 36 -6.06 1.46 -7.67
N SER A 37 -5.08 1.99 -8.37
CA SER A 37 -5.00 1.87 -9.83
C SER A 37 -3.55 1.75 -10.29
N HIS A 38 -3.34 0.96 -11.33
CA HIS A 38 -2.05 0.86 -12.01
C HIS A 38 -2.29 0.62 -13.50
N SER A 39 -1.72 1.49 -14.35
CA SER A 39 -1.91 1.44 -15.80
C SER A 39 -3.41 1.41 -16.16
N ASN A 40 -3.90 0.32 -16.76
CA ASN A 40 -5.31 0.13 -17.15
C ASN A 40 -6.12 -0.73 -16.16
N VAL A 41 -5.55 -1.06 -15.00
CA VAL A 41 -6.16 -1.93 -13.98
C VAL A 41 -6.55 -1.09 -12.77
N SER A 42 -7.74 -1.34 -12.23
CA SER A 42 -8.24 -0.71 -11.00
C SER A 42 -8.62 -1.75 -9.96
N SER A 43 -8.58 -1.37 -8.69
CA SER A 43 -9.01 -2.23 -7.59
C SER A 43 -10.52 -2.38 -7.56
N GLN A 44 -11.01 -3.60 -7.32
CA GLN A 44 -12.37 -3.85 -6.84
C GLN A 44 -12.49 -3.51 -5.36
N SER A 45 -11.47 -3.85 -4.56
CA SER A 45 -11.40 -3.51 -3.15
C SER A 45 -9.96 -3.33 -2.68
N VAL A 46 -9.80 -2.48 -1.66
CA VAL A 46 -8.55 -2.29 -0.93
C VAL A 46 -8.85 -2.42 0.54
N THR A 47 -8.16 -3.35 1.20
CA THR A 47 -8.23 -3.54 2.65
C THR A 47 -6.82 -3.51 3.23
N GLY A 48 -6.71 -3.27 4.53
CA GLY A 48 -5.41 -3.25 5.17
C GLY A 48 -5.39 -2.64 6.55
N SER A 49 -4.18 -2.52 7.09
CA SER A 49 -3.93 -1.94 8.41
C SER A 49 -2.54 -1.30 8.50
N VAL A 50 -2.43 -0.32 9.37
CA VAL A 50 -1.17 0.22 9.88
C VAL A 50 -1.03 -0.27 11.31
N ASN A 51 0.10 -0.89 11.64
CA ASN A 51 0.40 -1.35 13.00
C ASN A 51 1.84 -0.99 13.36
N GLY A 52 2.00 -0.04 14.28
CA GLY A 52 3.30 0.50 14.64
C GLY A 52 3.99 1.14 13.43
N ASP A 53 5.12 0.56 13.01
CA ASP A 53 5.87 0.99 11.82
C ASP A 53 5.64 0.07 10.61
N PHE A 54 4.58 -0.75 10.61
CA PHE A 54 4.24 -1.66 9.51
C PHE A 54 2.94 -1.25 8.83
N LEU A 55 2.91 -1.40 7.50
CA LEU A 55 1.72 -1.27 6.66
C LEU A 55 1.45 -2.62 5.99
N PHE A 56 0.22 -3.10 6.08
CA PHE A 56 -0.27 -4.24 5.34
C PHE A 56 -1.44 -3.79 4.48
N LEU A 57 -1.35 -3.98 3.16
CA LEU A 57 -2.47 -3.79 2.25
C LEU A 57 -2.70 -5.04 1.43
N SER A 58 -3.98 -5.33 1.20
CA SER A 58 -4.46 -6.35 0.28
C SER A 58 -5.31 -5.64 -0.78
N ILE A 59 -4.95 -5.84 -2.04
CA ILE A 59 -5.62 -5.21 -3.18
C ILE A 59 -6.17 -6.31 -4.08
N ASP A 60 -7.50 -6.31 -4.20
CA ASP A 60 -8.22 -7.13 -5.16
C ASP A 60 -8.40 -6.33 -6.45
N TRP A 61 -7.81 -6.80 -7.54
CA TRP A 61 -7.79 -6.11 -8.83
C TRP A 61 -8.91 -6.61 -9.75
N ASN A 62 -9.45 -5.71 -10.57
CA ASN A 62 -10.56 -6.00 -11.50
C ASN A 62 -10.22 -7.00 -12.63
N ASN A 63 -8.97 -7.43 -12.73
CA ASN A 63 -8.49 -8.47 -13.64
C ASN A 63 -8.36 -9.84 -12.95
N SER A 64 -8.98 -10.01 -11.77
CA SER A 64 -8.94 -11.24 -10.96
C SER A 64 -7.56 -11.60 -10.39
N THR A 65 -6.63 -10.64 -10.32
CA THR A 65 -5.36 -10.79 -9.60
C THR A 65 -5.47 -10.22 -8.21
N PHE A 66 -4.69 -10.76 -7.27
CA PHE A 66 -4.69 -10.31 -5.89
C PHE A 66 -3.26 -10.00 -5.45
N GLY A 67 -3.04 -8.77 -5.01
CA GLY A 67 -1.71 -8.30 -4.59
C GLY A 67 -1.68 -8.04 -3.09
N GLU A 68 -0.67 -8.57 -2.40
CA GLU A 68 -0.36 -8.22 -1.02
C GLU A 68 0.85 -7.27 -0.98
N TYR A 69 0.78 -6.26 -0.11
CA TYR A 69 1.77 -5.21 0.01
C TYR A 69 2.17 -5.07 1.47
N HIS A 70 3.42 -5.40 1.75
CA HIS A 70 3.99 -5.35 3.08
C HIS A 70 5.03 -4.23 3.13
N GLY A 71 4.66 -3.13 3.79
CA GLY A 71 5.48 -1.94 3.94
C GLY A 71 6.02 -1.77 5.35
N ARG A 72 7.17 -1.11 5.45
CA ARG A 72 7.74 -0.65 6.71
C ARG A 72 8.08 0.83 6.64
N PHE A 73 7.69 1.57 7.66
CA PHE A 73 8.07 2.96 7.85
C PHE A 73 9.46 3.06 8.46
N SER A 74 10.27 3.95 7.90
CA SER A 74 11.52 4.40 8.49
C SER A 74 11.27 5.55 9.46
N PRO A 75 12.17 5.80 10.42
CA PRO A 75 12.03 6.93 11.36
C PRO A 75 11.91 8.31 10.68
N ASP A 76 12.40 8.45 9.45
CA ASP A 76 12.30 9.68 8.65
C ASP A 76 10.98 9.79 7.84
N GLY A 77 10.04 8.88 8.07
CA GLY A 77 8.72 8.86 7.43
C GLY A 77 8.69 8.25 6.03
N ARG A 78 9.80 7.67 5.54
CA ARG A 78 9.79 6.90 4.29
C ARG A 78 9.06 5.58 4.48
N LEU A 79 8.24 5.21 3.51
CA LEU A 79 7.58 3.91 3.45
C LEU A 79 8.13 3.12 2.25
N SER A 80 8.59 1.91 2.51
CA SER A 80 9.06 0.99 1.48
C SER A 80 8.73 -0.44 1.86
N GLY A 81 8.63 -1.32 0.87
CA GLY A 81 8.14 -2.66 1.12
C GLY A 81 8.38 -3.64 0.00
N ILE A 82 7.73 -4.79 0.15
CA ILE A 82 7.63 -5.83 -0.87
C ILE A 82 6.16 -6.03 -1.23
N THR A 83 5.93 -6.46 -2.45
CA THR A 83 4.62 -6.94 -2.91
C THR A 83 4.78 -8.26 -3.62
N PHE A 84 3.74 -9.07 -3.55
CA PHE A 84 3.63 -10.32 -4.30
C PHE A 84 2.22 -10.49 -4.82
N ASP A 85 2.12 -11.07 -6.00
CA ASP A 85 0.87 -11.63 -6.51
C ASP A 85 0.60 -12.94 -5.78
N VAL A 86 -0.58 -13.06 -5.13
CA VAL A 86 -0.92 -14.26 -4.34
C VAL A 86 -1.15 -15.48 -5.22
N GLN A 87 -1.58 -15.30 -6.47
CA GLN A 87 -1.77 -16.40 -7.42
C GLN A 87 -0.44 -16.84 -8.05
N ASN A 88 0.55 -15.94 -8.08
CA ASN A 88 1.89 -16.18 -8.60
C ASN A 88 2.95 -15.65 -7.63
N PRO A 89 3.22 -16.34 -6.50
CA PRO A 89 4.11 -15.83 -5.43
C PRO A 89 5.56 -15.56 -5.87
N GLY A 90 5.99 -16.11 -7.01
CA GLY A 90 7.28 -15.79 -7.63
C GLY A 90 7.33 -14.40 -8.30
N SER A 91 6.17 -13.78 -8.54
CA SER A 91 6.02 -12.42 -9.04
C SER A 91 6.10 -11.44 -7.87
N GLN A 92 7.33 -11.18 -7.44
CA GLN A 92 7.65 -10.24 -6.36
C GLN A 92 8.28 -8.95 -6.89
N ALA A 93 7.97 -7.84 -6.24
CA ALA A 93 8.66 -6.58 -6.47
C ALA A 93 8.88 -5.83 -5.15
N THR A 94 10.01 -5.15 -5.03
CA THR A 94 10.19 -4.15 -3.97
C THR A 94 9.53 -2.85 -4.40
N TRP A 95 9.07 -2.05 -3.45
CA TRP A 95 8.46 -0.75 -3.75
C TRP A 95 8.80 0.32 -2.72
N ALA A 96 8.69 1.59 -3.14
CA ALA A 96 8.81 2.75 -2.27
C ALA A 96 7.67 3.73 -2.54
N ALA A 97 7.15 4.35 -1.48
CA ALA A 97 6.17 5.41 -1.61
C ALA A 97 6.81 6.68 -2.19
N ASP A 98 6.02 7.46 -2.93
CA ASP A 98 6.42 8.73 -3.54
C ASP A 98 6.52 9.88 -2.53
N LYS A 99 5.97 9.70 -1.33
CA LYS A 99 5.95 10.69 -0.26
C LYS A 99 6.42 10.15 1.08
N ARG A 100 6.65 11.09 2.00
CA ARG A 100 6.85 10.82 3.42
C ARG A 100 5.53 10.92 4.17
N PHE A 101 5.42 10.14 5.24
CA PHE A 101 4.26 10.10 6.11
C PHE A 101 4.60 10.72 7.46
N THR A 102 3.56 11.05 8.22
CA THR A 102 3.66 11.58 9.59
C THR A 102 2.87 10.70 10.53
N LYS A 103 3.23 10.67 11.82
CA LYS A 103 2.43 9.98 12.83
C LYS A 103 1.21 10.82 13.20
N ASN A 104 0.08 10.15 13.48
CA ASN A 104 -1.08 10.76 14.11
C ASN A 104 -0.67 11.32 15.48
N ALA A 105 -1.11 12.55 15.75
CA ALA A 105 -0.85 13.25 17.01
C ALA A 105 -1.67 12.67 18.17
#